data_AF-M9LXI3-F1
#
_entry.id   AF-M9LXI3-F1
#
_cell.length_a   1.000
_cell.length_b   1.000
_cell.length_c   1.000
_cell.angle_alpha   90.00
_cell.angle_beta   90.00
_cell.angle_gamma   90.00
#
_symmetry.space_group_name_H-M   'P 1'
#
loop_
_entity.id
_entity.type
_entity.pdbx_description
1 polymer ?
#
loop_
_entity_poly.entity_id
_entity_poly.type
_entity_poly.pdbx_seq_one_letter_code
_entity_poly.pdbx_strand_id
1 'polypeptide(L)'
;MTKKTNWIVDADIAGFFDHVDHNWMMKCLEVRIKDRKLLRLIQRMLKAGIMEEGRSRQTEQGTPQGGIISPVLANIYLHYVLDLWFEKRMKKQYRGQTYMVRYENDFVCCFQTEGEARNFYLQLKDRLKKFNLEVKSMLAQLKAKLVGHYRYYGITDNGPMLSRYGYGTMKLLF
;
A
#
# COMPACT_ATOMS: atom_id res chain seq x y z
N MET A 1 6.50 -3.36 29.72
CA MET A 1 5.48 -3.40 28.64
C MET A 1 6.20 -3.43 27.30
N THR A 2 6.32 -4.60 26.66
CA THR A 2 6.87 -4.73 25.30
C THR A 2 5.93 -4.04 24.32
N LYS A 3 6.39 -2.95 23.68
CA LYS A 3 5.58 -2.20 22.71
C LYS A 3 5.17 -3.11 21.54
N LYS A 4 3.88 -3.01 21.19
CA LYS A 4 3.12 -3.96 20.37
C LYS A 4 3.58 -4.06 18.91
N THR A 5 4.21 -3.03 18.33
CA THR A 5 4.88 -3.05 17.01
C THR A 5 5.95 -1.97 16.96
N ASN A 6 7.19 -2.28 16.56
CA ASN A 6 8.32 -1.33 16.58
C ASN A 6 8.93 -1.06 15.20
N TRP A 7 8.53 -1.83 14.19
CA TRP A 7 9.12 -1.79 12.86
C TRP A 7 8.04 -1.51 11.84
N ILE A 8 8.37 -0.65 10.88
CA ILE A 8 7.45 -0.22 9.85
C ILE A 8 8.10 -0.48 8.50
N VAL A 9 7.30 -0.93 7.55
CA VAL A 9 7.63 -1.00 6.12
C VAL A 9 6.66 -0.06 5.42
N ASP A 10 7.19 1.04 4.90
CA ASP A 10 6.50 2.04 4.12
C ASP A 10 6.83 1.76 2.65
N ALA A 11 5.78 1.55 1.87
CA ALA A 11 5.90 1.13 0.50
C ALA A 11 4.86 1.83 -0.37
N ASP A 12 5.35 2.34 -1.49
CA ASP A 12 4.58 2.91 -2.58
C ASP A 12 4.76 2.02 -3.82
N ILE A 13 3.69 1.82 -4.58
CA ILE A 13 3.73 1.04 -5.83
C ILE A 13 3.99 2.00 -6.99
N ALA A 14 5.22 1.95 -7.51
CA ALA A 14 5.67 2.84 -8.56
C ALA A 14 4.87 2.61 -9.86
N GLY A 15 4.32 3.70 -10.42
CA GLY A 15 3.66 3.66 -11.72
C GLY A 15 2.55 2.61 -11.80
N PHE A 16 1.80 2.38 -10.72
CA PHE A 16 0.77 1.34 -10.66
C PHE A 16 -0.16 1.41 -11.88
N PHE A 17 -0.67 2.60 -12.18
CA PHE A 17 -1.60 2.81 -13.28
C PHE A 17 -0.97 2.63 -14.66
N ASP A 18 0.35 2.58 -14.79
CA ASP A 18 1.03 2.40 -16.08
C ASP A 18 1.39 0.93 -16.33
N HIS A 19 1.57 0.13 -15.27
CA HIS A 19 2.09 -1.24 -15.35
C HIS A 19 1.07 -2.36 -15.05
N VAL A 20 -0.17 -2.00 -14.69
CA VAL A 20 -1.22 -2.99 -14.38
C VAL A 20 -1.50 -3.90 -15.58
N ASP A 21 -1.38 -5.21 -15.38
CA ASP A 21 -1.74 -6.22 -16.37
C ASP A 21 -3.27 -6.36 -16.46
N HIS A 22 -3.81 -6.07 -17.65
CA HIS A 22 -5.25 -6.14 -17.93
C HIS A 22 -5.81 -7.55 -17.72
N ASN A 23 -5.05 -8.60 -18.03
CA ASN A 23 -5.52 -9.98 -17.85
C ASN A 23 -5.70 -10.30 -16.36
N TRP A 24 -4.78 -9.86 -15.52
CA TRP A 24 -4.91 -10.00 -14.06
C TRP A 24 -6.06 -9.16 -13.52
N MET A 25 -6.24 -7.93 -14.02
CA MET A 25 -7.37 -7.07 -13.65
C MET A 25 -8.72 -7.74 -13.98
N MET A 26 -8.86 -8.26 -15.21
CA MET A 26 -10.08 -8.96 -15.61
C MET A 26 -10.35 -10.20 -14.76
N LYS A 27 -9.32 -11.01 -14.47
CA LYS A 27 -9.44 -12.15 -13.54
C LYS A 27 -9.93 -11.74 -12.15
N CYS A 28 -9.45 -10.62 -11.61
CA CYS A 28 -9.89 -10.10 -10.30
C CYS A 28 -11.37 -9.70 -10.32
N LEU A 29 -11.84 -9.07 -11.40
CA LEU A 29 -13.23 -8.66 -11.58
C LEU A 29 -14.18 -9.86 -11.74
N GLU A 30 -13.77 -10.86 -12.51
CA GLU A 30 -14.54 -12.09 -12.80
C GLU A 30 -14.83 -12.94 -11.55
N VAL A 31 -14.06 -12.74 -10.47
CA VAL A 31 -14.33 -13.40 -9.17
C VAL A 31 -15.75 -13.08 -8.69
N ARG A 32 -16.19 -11.81 -8.82
CA ARG A 32 -17.51 -11.36 -8.33
C ARG A 32 -18.48 -10.98 -9.44
N ILE A 33 -18.00 -10.45 -10.56
CA ILE A 33 -18.85 -9.99 -11.65
C ILE A 33 -19.04 -11.12 -12.65
N LYS A 34 -20.30 -11.55 -12.86
CA LYS A 34 -20.66 -12.57 -13.87
C LYS A 34 -21.23 -11.98 -15.16
N ASP A 35 -21.60 -10.70 -15.16
CA ASP A 35 -22.09 -10.01 -16.35
C ASP A 35 -20.97 -9.80 -17.38
N ARG A 36 -21.04 -10.56 -18.48
CA ARG A 36 -20.08 -10.49 -19.58
C ARG A 36 -20.13 -9.17 -20.34
N LYS A 37 -21.27 -8.48 -20.38
CA LYS A 37 -21.40 -7.19 -21.08
C LYS A 37 -20.63 -6.11 -20.32
N LEU A 38 -20.80 -6.06 -19.00
CA LEU A 38 -20.06 -5.15 -18.14
C LEU A 38 -18.54 -5.42 -18.19
N LEU A 39 -18.13 -6.69 -18.08
CA LEU A 39 -16.72 -7.06 -18.19
C LEU A 39 -16.12 -6.65 -19.53
N ARG A 40 -16.85 -6.86 -20.64
CA ARG A 40 -16.41 -6.43 -21.97
C ARG A 40 -16.30 -4.91 -22.08
N LEU A 41 -17.19 -4.16 -21.42
CA LEU A 41 -17.12 -2.69 -21.38
C LEU A 41 -15.86 -2.24 -20.62
N ILE A 42 -15.62 -2.78 -19.43
CA ILE A 42 -14.42 -2.47 -18.64
C ILE A 42 -13.15 -2.81 -19.43
N GLN A 43 -13.10 -3.97 -20.08
CA GLN A 43 -11.96 -4.36 -20.91
C GLN A 43 -11.72 -3.37 -22.06
N ARG A 44 -12.80 -2.87 -22.69
CA ARG A 44 -12.69 -1.82 -23.72
C ARG A 44 -12.18 -0.51 -23.14
N MET A 45 -12.63 -0.13 -21.94
CA MET A 45 -12.14 1.09 -21.26
C MET A 45 -10.66 0.98 -20.90
N LEU A 46 -10.20 -0.18 -20.43
CA LEU A 46 -8.77 -0.44 -20.16
C LEU A 46 -7.91 -0.34 -21.43
N LYS A 47 -8.41 -0.88 -22.55
CA LYS A 47 -7.72 -0.84 -23.86
C LYS A 47 -7.85 0.49 -24.59
N ALA A 48 -8.71 1.40 -24.14
CA ALA A 48 -9.04 2.62 -24.88
C ALA A 48 -7.87 3.62 -25.00
N GLY A 49 -6.72 3.34 -24.39
CA GLY A 49 -5.55 4.18 -24.52
C GLY A 49 -5.60 5.39 -23.58
N ILE A 50 -4.42 5.93 -23.29
CA ILE A 50 -4.26 7.30 -22.81
C ILE A 50 -3.96 8.14 -24.06
N MET A 51 -4.70 9.22 -24.28
CA MET A 51 -4.39 10.18 -25.33
C MET A 51 -3.44 11.23 -24.76
N GLU A 52 -2.15 11.08 -25.01
CA GLU A 52 -1.13 12.08 -24.67
C GLU A 52 -0.71 12.84 -25.92
N GLU A 53 -0.71 14.18 -25.84
CA GLU A 53 -0.18 15.10 -26.88
C GLU A 53 -0.72 14.85 -28.31
N GLY A 54 -1.99 14.48 -28.44
CA GLY A 54 -2.64 14.30 -29.75
C GLY A 54 -2.25 13.01 -30.49
N ARG A 55 -1.50 12.09 -29.87
CA ARG A 55 -1.21 10.76 -30.43
C ARG A 55 -1.95 9.69 -29.63
N SER A 56 -2.82 8.93 -30.31
CA SER A 56 -3.47 7.76 -29.72
C SER A 56 -2.45 6.63 -29.60
N ARG A 57 -2.06 6.29 -28.37
CA ARG A 57 -1.24 5.11 -28.09
C ARG A 57 -2.17 4.02 -27.57
N GLN A 58 -2.25 2.89 -28.26
CA GLN A 58 -2.88 1.70 -27.69
C GLN A 58 -2.02 1.26 -26.51
N THR A 59 -2.57 1.27 -25.30
CA THR A 59 -1.87 0.75 -24.12
C THR A 59 -2.09 -0.75 -24.03
N GLU A 60 -1.02 -1.53 -24.14
CA GLU A 60 -1.05 -2.97 -23.88
C GLU A 60 -1.11 -3.29 -22.38
N GLN A 61 -0.77 -2.31 -21.51
CA GLN A 61 -0.75 -2.40 -20.05
C GLN A 61 -1.17 -1.05 -19.43
N GLY A 62 -1.52 -1.06 -18.14
CA GLY A 62 -1.93 0.13 -17.40
C GLY A 62 -3.42 0.48 -17.54
N THR A 63 -3.95 1.37 -16.69
CA THR A 63 -5.31 1.88 -16.80
C THR A 63 -5.28 3.35 -17.21
N PRO A 64 -6.26 3.85 -17.98
CA PRO A 64 -6.27 5.25 -18.36
C PRO A 64 -6.24 6.17 -17.13
N GLN A 65 -5.19 6.97 -16.99
CA GLN A 65 -5.11 7.99 -15.95
C GLN A 65 -6.15 9.08 -16.26
N GLY A 66 -7.04 9.38 -15.31
CA GLY A 66 -8.15 10.34 -15.51
C GLY A 66 -9.51 9.71 -15.80
N GLY A 67 -9.60 8.38 -15.95
CA GLY A 67 -10.88 7.69 -15.95
C GLY A 67 -11.48 7.63 -14.54
N ILE A 68 -12.74 8.04 -14.36
CA ILE A 68 -13.45 8.00 -13.05
C ILE A 68 -13.42 6.59 -12.42
N ILE A 69 -13.33 5.55 -13.26
CA ILE A 69 -13.33 4.15 -12.82
C ILE A 69 -11.94 3.66 -12.35
N SER A 70 -10.85 4.32 -12.75
CA SER A 70 -9.47 3.85 -12.51
C SER A 70 -9.12 3.68 -11.03
N PRO A 71 -9.48 4.60 -10.11
CA PRO A 71 -9.24 4.42 -8.66
C PRO A 71 -9.99 3.22 -8.08
N VAL A 72 -11.20 2.93 -8.57
CA VAL A 72 -12.00 1.78 -8.12
C VAL A 72 -11.36 0.48 -8.60
N LEU A 73 -10.92 0.42 -9.85
CA LEU A 73 -10.23 -0.74 -10.41
C LEU A 73 -8.91 -1.01 -9.70
N ALA A 74 -8.14 0.04 -9.38
CA ALA A 74 -6.91 -0.07 -8.61
C ALA A 74 -7.14 -0.73 -7.24
N ASN A 75 -8.15 -0.25 -6.51
CA ASN A 75 -8.49 -0.81 -5.21
C ASN A 75 -8.94 -2.27 -5.28
N ILE A 76 -9.73 -2.64 -6.29
CA ILE A 76 -10.13 -4.03 -6.52
C ILE A 76 -8.90 -4.90 -6.80
N TYR A 77 -8.00 -4.44 -7.65
CA TYR A 77 -6.78 -5.18 -7.99
C TYR A 77 -5.88 -5.40 -6.78
N LEU A 78 -5.57 -4.33 -6.04
CA LEU A 78 -4.71 -4.38 -4.86
C LEU A 78 -5.35 -5.18 -3.72
N HIS A 79 -6.68 -5.24 -3.65
CA HIS A 79 -7.35 -6.13 -2.72
C HIS A 79 -6.95 -7.60 -2.90
N TYR A 80 -6.89 -8.10 -4.14
CA TYR A 80 -6.51 -9.49 -4.41
C TYR A 80 -4.99 -9.71 -4.40
N VAL A 81 -4.24 -8.76 -4.96
CA VAL A 81 -2.79 -8.90 -5.10
C VAL A 81 -2.08 -8.75 -3.75
N LEU A 82 -2.49 -7.77 -2.95
CA LEU A 82 -1.83 -7.35 -1.71
C LEU A 82 -2.67 -7.67 -0.46
N ASP A 83 -3.90 -7.14 -0.33
CA ASP A 83 -4.65 -7.21 0.94
C ASP A 83 -4.96 -8.65 1.36
N LEU A 84 -5.56 -9.45 0.47
CA LEU A 84 -5.87 -10.85 0.75
C LEU A 84 -4.61 -11.69 0.92
N TRP A 85 -3.54 -11.38 0.20
CA TRP A 85 -2.25 -12.05 0.36
C TRP A 85 -1.64 -11.77 1.73
N PHE A 86 -1.69 -10.51 2.19
CA PHE A 86 -1.25 -10.12 3.52
C PHE A 86 -2.07 -10.82 4.60
N GLU A 87 -3.40 -10.73 4.51
CA GLU A 87 -4.32 -11.25 5.52
C GLU A 87 -4.30 -12.78 5.62
N LYS A 88 -4.31 -13.48 4.48
CA LYS A 88 -4.48 -14.94 4.45
C LYS A 88 -3.17 -15.71 4.53
N ARG A 89 -2.05 -15.12 4.09
CA ARG A 89 -0.74 -15.79 4.04
C ARG A 89 0.28 -15.15 4.99
N MET A 90 0.51 -13.85 4.89
CA MET A 90 1.59 -13.19 5.64
C MET A 90 1.32 -13.18 7.14
N LYS A 91 0.11 -12.78 7.57
CA LYS A 91 -0.26 -12.77 8.99
C LYS A 91 -0.11 -14.12 9.69
N LYS A 92 -0.29 -15.23 8.96
CA LYS A 92 -0.12 -16.59 9.51
C LYS A 92 1.33 -17.02 9.65
N GLN A 93 2.24 -16.40 8.89
CA GLN A 93 3.66 -16.74 8.88
C GLN A 93 4.43 -16.08 10.03
N TYR A 94 3.92 -14.95 10.53
CA TYR A 94 4.56 -14.19 11.60
C TYR A 94 3.93 -14.51 12.96
N ARG A 95 4.77 -14.59 13.99
CA ARG A 95 4.31 -14.84 15.37
C ARG A 95 3.98 -13.54 16.09
N GLY A 96 4.63 -12.44 15.70
CA GLY A 96 4.38 -11.13 16.28
C GLY A 96 3.09 -10.47 15.79
N GLN A 97 2.68 -9.41 16.48
CA GLN A 97 1.56 -8.59 16.02
C GLN A 97 1.94 -7.88 14.71
N THR A 98 1.06 -8.01 13.71
CA THR A 98 1.27 -7.44 12.38
C THR A 98 0.01 -6.72 11.90
N TYR A 99 0.20 -5.53 11.34
CA TYR A 99 -0.88 -4.67 10.85
C TYR A 99 -0.50 -4.11 9.49
N MET A 100 -1.49 -3.88 8.63
CA MET A 100 -1.31 -3.19 7.36
C MET A 100 -2.42 -2.15 7.21
N VAL A 101 -2.03 -0.94 6.83
CA VAL A 101 -2.94 0.14 6.46
C VAL A 101 -2.58 0.56 5.05
N ARG A 102 -3.57 0.61 4.16
CA ARG A 102 -3.40 0.99 2.76
C ARG A 102 -4.35 2.13 2.42
N TYR A 103 -3.83 3.10 1.66
CA TYR A 103 -4.60 4.15 1.05
C TYR A 103 -4.19 4.24 -0.43
N GLU A 104 -5.11 3.86 -1.32
CA GLU A 104 -4.84 3.72 -2.76
C GLU A 104 -3.60 2.84 -3.01
N ASN A 105 -2.50 3.44 -3.48
CA ASN A 105 -1.26 2.79 -3.85
C ASN A 105 -0.21 2.82 -2.73
N ASP A 106 -0.40 3.67 -1.73
CA ASP A 106 0.47 3.81 -0.56
C ASP A 106 0.04 2.86 0.54
N PHE A 107 0.98 2.14 1.15
CA PHE A 107 0.68 1.29 2.29
C PHE A 107 1.81 1.20 3.30
N VAL A 108 1.39 1.07 4.55
CA VAL A 108 2.25 0.97 5.72
C VAL A 108 1.97 -0.36 6.41
N CYS A 109 3.01 -1.19 6.53
CA CYS A 109 2.97 -2.45 7.25
C CYS A 109 3.77 -2.36 8.54
N CYS A 110 3.14 -2.68 9.68
CA CYS A 110 3.75 -2.68 11.00
C CYS A 110 4.08 -4.10 11.44
N PHE A 111 5.28 -4.29 12.00
CA PHE A 111 5.79 -5.56 12.50
C PHE A 111 6.36 -5.41 13.92
N GLN A 112 6.35 -6.51 14.66
CA GLN A 112 6.93 -6.55 16.00
C GLN A 112 8.46 -6.63 15.96
N THR A 113 9.04 -7.33 14.98
CA THR A 113 10.49 -7.54 14.87
C THR A 113 11.08 -7.06 13.53
N GLU A 114 12.36 -6.69 13.54
CA GLU A 114 13.10 -6.27 12.32
C GLU A 114 13.21 -7.41 11.31
N GLY A 115 13.42 -8.63 11.78
CA GLY A 115 13.51 -9.81 10.94
C GLY A 115 12.23 -10.08 10.16
N GLU A 116 11.07 -9.92 10.80
CA GLU A 116 9.76 -10.05 10.14
C GLU A 116 9.57 -8.96 9.09
N ALA A 117 9.88 -7.69 9.42
CA ALA A 117 9.78 -6.57 8.48
C ALA A 117 10.67 -6.76 7.24
N ARG A 118 11.94 -7.17 7.45
CA ARG A 118 12.88 -7.42 6.36
C ARG A 118 12.44 -8.59 5.48
N ASN A 119 11.99 -9.68 6.09
CA ASN A 119 11.49 -10.84 5.36
C ASN A 119 10.23 -10.50 4.56
N PHE A 120 9.30 -9.76 5.16
CA PHE A 120 8.10 -9.28 4.46
C PHE A 120 8.48 -8.44 3.24
N TYR A 121 9.41 -7.51 3.38
CA TYR A 121 9.83 -6.66 2.26
C TYR A 121 10.41 -7.46 1.08
N LEU A 122 11.23 -8.48 1.35
CA LEU A 122 11.77 -9.35 0.30
C LEU A 122 10.63 -10.11 -0.41
N GLN A 123 9.72 -10.70 0.36
CA GLN A 123 8.56 -11.40 -0.20
C GLN A 123 7.60 -10.47 -0.94
N LEU A 124 7.47 -9.23 -0.51
CA LEU A 124 6.65 -8.20 -1.15
C LEU A 124 7.20 -7.85 -2.53
N LYS A 125 8.52 -7.68 -2.66
CA LYS A 125 9.17 -7.48 -3.96
C LYS A 125 8.88 -8.64 -4.90
N ASP A 126 9.09 -9.88 -4.45
CA ASP A 126 8.84 -11.07 -5.26
C ASP A 126 7.36 -11.23 -5.60
N ARG A 127 6.47 -10.85 -4.67
CA ARG A 127 5.02 -10.89 -4.87
C ARG A 127 4.62 -9.91 -5.96
N LEU A 128 5.00 -8.65 -5.86
CA LEU A 128 4.60 -7.61 -6.81
C LEU A 128 5.20 -7.81 -8.19
N LYS A 129 6.44 -8.32 -8.27
CA LYS A 129 7.06 -8.70 -9.55
C LYS A 129 6.24 -9.72 -10.35
N LYS A 130 5.52 -10.64 -9.69
CA LYS A 130 4.61 -11.60 -10.36
C LYS A 130 3.41 -10.94 -11.03
N PHE A 131 3.10 -9.71 -10.65
CA PHE A 131 2.01 -8.90 -11.19
C PHE A 131 2.51 -7.73 -12.02
N ASN A 132 3.79 -7.77 -12.44
CA ASN A 132 4.47 -6.70 -13.17
C ASN A 132 4.46 -5.35 -12.43
N LEU A 133 4.44 -5.37 -11.10
CA LEU A 133 4.47 -4.18 -10.26
C LEU A 133 5.83 -4.06 -9.56
N GLU A 134 6.27 -2.82 -9.40
CA GLU A 134 7.50 -2.50 -8.67
C GLU A 134 7.20 -1.70 -7.40
N VAL A 135 7.94 -2.02 -6.34
CA VAL A 135 7.93 -1.22 -5.11
C VAL A 135 8.90 -0.08 -5.29
N LYS A 136 8.41 1.16 -5.20
CA LYS A 136 9.28 2.33 -5.12
C LYS A 136 10.09 2.23 -3.84
N SER A 137 11.42 2.21 -3.95
CA SER A 137 12.28 1.96 -2.80
C SER A 137 12.25 3.12 -1.81
N MET A 138 11.43 3.04 -0.76
CA MET A 138 11.56 3.86 0.46
C MET A 138 12.20 3.09 1.62
N LEU A 139 12.79 1.93 1.35
CA LEU A 139 13.49 1.13 2.36
C LEU A 139 14.66 1.85 3.05
N ALA A 140 15.15 2.97 2.51
CA ALA A 140 16.28 3.70 3.08
C ALA A 140 15.91 4.69 4.19
N GLN A 141 14.64 5.04 4.42
CA GLN A 141 14.26 6.06 5.42
C GLN A 141 13.48 5.54 6.64
N LEU A 142 13.60 4.25 6.94
CA LEU A 142 12.83 3.60 8.01
C LEU A 142 13.65 3.21 9.24
N LYS A 143 14.15 4.20 9.97
CA LYS A 143 14.56 3.94 11.37
C LYS A 143 14.53 5.15 12.30
N ALA A 144 14.83 6.37 11.84
CA ALA A 144 15.04 7.51 12.75
C ALA A 144 13.88 8.52 12.83
N LYS A 145 13.30 8.94 11.69
CA LYS A 145 12.31 10.05 11.69
C LYS A 145 10.93 9.65 12.21
N LEU A 146 10.43 8.47 11.82
CA LEU A 146 9.06 8.04 12.16
C LEU A 146 8.91 7.61 13.62
N VAL A 147 9.97 7.11 14.27
CA VAL A 147 9.96 6.82 15.72
C VAL A 147 9.78 8.11 16.54
N GLY A 148 10.40 9.22 16.10
CA GLY A 148 10.20 10.54 16.70
C GLY A 148 8.83 11.12 16.39
N HIS A 149 8.41 11.09 15.11
CA HIS A 149 7.14 11.66 14.65
C HIS A 149 5.91 10.97 15.25
N TYR A 150 5.88 9.63 15.31
CA TYR A 150 4.75 8.91 15.92
C TYR A 150 4.73 9.01 17.45
N ARG A 151 5.91 9.04 18.12
CA ARG A 151 5.98 9.36 19.54
C ARG A 151 5.40 10.75 19.83
N TYR A 152 5.63 11.72 18.96
CA TYR A 152 5.16 13.09 19.16
C TYR A 152 3.69 13.30 18.76
N TYR A 153 3.22 12.67 17.67
CA TYR A 153 1.94 13.04 17.05
C TYR A 153 0.83 11.98 17.05
N GLY A 154 1.04 10.72 17.46
CA GLY A 154 -0.04 9.74 17.28
C GLY A 154 0.12 8.35 17.88
N ILE A 155 0.45 8.24 19.17
CA ILE A 155 0.33 6.97 19.90
C ILE A 155 -0.55 7.19 21.13
N THR A 156 -1.71 6.54 21.16
CA THR A 156 -2.54 6.38 22.36
C THR A 156 -1.68 5.79 23.49
N ASP A 157 -1.71 6.45 24.66
CA ASP A 157 -0.90 6.26 25.89
C ASP A 157 0.36 7.16 26.06
N ASN A 158 0.68 8.09 25.15
CA ASN A 158 1.80 9.04 25.37
C ASN A 158 1.42 10.33 26.15
N GLY A 159 0.17 10.44 26.58
CA GLY A 159 -0.36 11.62 27.30
C GLY A 159 0.48 12.04 28.51
N PRO A 160 0.89 11.13 29.42
CA PRO A 160 1.63 11.50 30.62
C PRO A 160 2.98 12.17 30.33
N MET A 161 3.65 11.78 29.24
CA MET A 161 4.97 12.30 28.87
C MET A 161 4.86 13.68 28.19
N LEU A 162 3.80 13.88 27.39
CA LEU A 162 3.46 15.18 26.80
C LEU A 162 3.02 16.19 27.86
N SER A 163 2.23 15.78 28.86
CA SER A 163 1.85 16.63 29.98
C SER A 163 3.06 17.05 30.83
N ARG A 164 4.02 16.15 31.04
CA ARG A 164 5.24 16.45 31.81
C ARG A 164 6.20 17.36 31.04
N TYR A 165 6.30 17.18 29.73
CA TYR A 165 7.03 18.08 28.84
C TYR A 165 6.39 19.47 28.86
N GLY A 166 5.08 19.58 28.59
CA GLY A 166 4.36 20.85 28.60
C GLY A 166 4.44 21.58 29.94
N TYR A 167 4.35 20.86 31.06
CA TYR A 167 4.55 21.46 32.39
C TYR A 167 5.96 22.01 32.59
N GLY A 168 6.99 21.27 32.14
CA GLY A 168 8.38 21.72 32.20
C GLY A 168 8.63 22.97 31.36
N THR A 169 8.03 23.06 30.18
CA THR A 169 8.15 24.23 29.30
C THR A 169 7.42 25.45 29.88
N MET A 170 6.23 25.27 30.46
CA MET A 170 5.48 26.35 31.11
C MET A 170 6.22 26.94 32.31
N LYS A 171 6.90 26.11 33.11
CA LYS A 171 7.69 26.53 34.28
C LYS A 171 9.02 27.21 33.92
N LEU A 172 9.46 27.07 32.66
CA LEU A 172 10.68 27.70 32.15
C LEU A 172 10.36 29.01 31.41
N LEU A 173 9.14 29.15 30.90
CA LEU A 173 8.69 30.32 30.15
C LEU A 173 7.89 31.32 31.03
N PHE A 174 7.40 30.88 32.18
CA PHE A 174 6.72 31.67 33.22
C PHE A 174 7.24 31.28 34.60
#